data_AF-A0A2G3JY68-F1
#
_entry.id   AF-A0A2G3JY68-F1
#
_cell.length_a   1.000
_cell.length_b   1.000
_cell.length_c   1.000
_cell.angle_alpha   90.00
_cell.angle_beta   90.00
_cell.angle_gamma   90.00
#
_symmetry.space_group_name_H-M   'P 1'
#
loop_
_entity.id
_entity.type
_entity.pdbx_description
1 polymer ?
#
loop_
_entity_poly.entity_id
_entity_poly.type
_entity_poly.pdbx_seq_one_letter_code
_entity_poly.pdbx_strand_id
1 'polypeptide(L)'
;MKPFITNSKENGRPVLRLQCEGAKSENLKQLLEGLSITAYALPEGHSLASAWQLRFIFNNQLILEFSSVCTEVVGWQEVGSLNVKVIDDTDQFSNIFSITEIKEFLVTSVEYLVYEDSDAYSECGLVLRSSLGEEVIIAAGVSPGSVSVQAPFSTLDFEPEFPTSDYQRKSM
;
A
#
# COMPACT_ATOMS: atom_id res chain seq x y z
N MET A 1 15.15 1.92 -8.29
CA MET A 1 14.19 3.01 -8.57
C MET A 1 14.55 4.17 -7.63
N LYS A 2 14.59 5.44 -8.08
CA LYS A 2 14.82 6.55 -7.14
C LYS A 2 13.54 6.76 -6.33
N PRO A 3 13.60 6.84 -4.99
CA PRO A 3 12.42 7.13 -4.20
C PRO A 3 11.89 8.51 -4.61
N PHE A 4 10.60 8.54 -4.89
CA PHE A 4 9.85 9.77 -5.03
C PHE A 4 9.78 10.34 -3.60
N ILE A 5 10.50 11.41 -3.30
CA ILE A 5 10.42 12.05 -1.99
C ILE A 5 9.93 13.46 -2.25
N THR A 6 8.62 13.67 -2.10
CA THR A 6 8.10 15.02 -1.96
C THR A 6 8.15 15.36 -0.49
N ASN A 7 9.26 15.98 -0.05
CA ASN A 7 9.34 16.56 1.29
C ASN A 7 8.41 17.79 1.35
N SER A 8 7.12 17.56 1.59
CA SER A 8 6.17 18.62 1.94
C SER A 8 6.16 18.79 3.45
N LYS A 9 6.68 19.92 3.95
CA LYS A 9 6.41 20.36 5.32
C LYS A 9 5.20 21.28 5.30
N GLU A 10 4.21 21.02 6.13
CA GLU A 10 3.09 21.92 6.39
C GLU A 10 3.20 22.44 7.82
N ASN A 11 3.28 23.76 8.00
CA ASN A 11 3.49 24.39 9.32
C ASN A 11 4.72 23.86 10.10
N GLY A 12 5.78 23.47 9.38
CA GLY A 12 7.01 22.93 9.98
C GLY A 12 6.99 21.42 10.26
N ARG A 13 5.82 20.79 10.16
CA ARG A 13 5.62 19.34 10.34
C ARG A 13 5.71 18.61 8.99
N PRO A 14 6.51 17.54 8.86
CA PRO A 14 6.47 16.64 7.71
C PRO A 14 5.07 16.09 7.44
N VAL A 15 4.63 16.23 6.19
CA VAL A 15 3.38 15.68 5.66
C VAL A 15 3.75 14.76 4.50
N LEU A 16 3.73 13.46 4.77
CA LEU A 16 4.12 12.40 3.85
C LEU A 16 2.85 11.82 3.21
N ARG A 17 2.45 12.38 2.07
CA ARG A 17 1.27 11.91 1.35
C ARG A 17 1.58 10.65 0.54
N LEU A 18 0.55 9.85 0.31
CA LEU A 18 0.61 8.70 -0.57
C LEU A 18 1.00 9.18 -1.96
N GLN A 19 1.96 8.48 -2.55
CA GLN A 19 2.49 8.86 -3.85
C GLN A 19 1.94 7.90 -4.89
N CYS A 20 1.37 8.48 -5.95
CA CYS A 20 0.84 7.71 -7.07
C CYS A 20 1.62 7.96 -8.35
N GLU A 21 1.94 6.86 -9.06
CA GLU A 21 2.39 6.88 -10.45
C GLU A 21 1.31 6.20 -11.32
N GLY A 22 1.09 6.71 -12.53
CA GLY A 22 0.09 6.15 -13.47
C GLY A 22 -1.35 6.62 -13.22
N ALA A 23 -1.67 7.10 -12.02
CA ALA A 23 -2.92 7.80 -11.71
C ALA A 23 -2.67 8.92 -10.70
N LYS A 24 -3.70 9.75 -10.46
CA LYS A 24 -3.70 10.66 -9.31
C LYS A 24 -4.23 9.94 -8.08
N SER A 25 -3.71 10.23 -6.89
CA SER A 25 -4.13 9.56 -5.65
C SER A 25 -5.61 9.77 -5.34
N GLU A 26 -6.15 10.95 -5.65
CA GLU A 26 -7.58 11.25 -5.51
C GLU A 26 -8.49 10.39 -6.41
N ASN A 27 -7.94 9.77 -7.46
CA ASN A 27 -8.70 8.95 -8.40
C ASN A 27 -8.59 7.45 -8.07
N LEU A 28 -7.74 7.03 -7.12
CA LEU A 28 -7.55 5.61 -6.80
C LEU A 28 -8.86 4.95 -6.37
N LYS A 29 -9.67 5.62 -5.56
CA LYS A 29 -10.98 5.11 -5.15
C LYS A 29 -11.87 4.77 -6.35
N GLN A 30 -12.02 5.73 -7.27
CA GLN A 30 -12.84 5.56 -8.47
C GLN A 30 -12.27 4.48 -9.41
N LEU A 31 -10.95 4.31 -9.42
CA LEU A 31 -10.27 3.31 -10.21
C LEU A 31 -10.51 1.88 -9.68
N LEU A 32 -10.62 1.72 -8.36
CA LEU A 32 -10.64 0.39 -7.73
C LEU A 32 -12.02 -0.08 -7.30
N GLU A 33 -12.93 0.83 -6.93
CA GLU A 33 -14.28 0.45 -6.52
C GLU A 33 -15.03 -0.26 -7.66
N GLY A 34 -15.58 -1.43 -7.37
CA GLY A 34 -16.26 -2.29 -8.33
C GLY A 34 -15.34 -3.26 -9.08
N LEU A 35 -14.02 -3.16 -8.91
CA LEU A 35 -13.08 -4.16 -9.41
C LEU A 35 -12.80 -5.23 -8.36
N SER A 36 -12.40 -6.41 -8.82
CA SER A 36 -12.04 -7.51 -7.93
C SER A 36 -10.56 -7.86 -8.03
N ILE A 37 -9.90 -8.04 -6.89
CA ILE A 37 -8.57 -8.64 -6.82
C ILE A 37 -8.72 -10.13 -7.07
N THR A 38 -7.97 -10.66 -8.04
CA THR A 38 -8.02 -12.08 -8.43
C THR A 38 -6.72 -12.81 -8.12
N ALA A 39 -5.61 -12.07 -8.02
CA ALA A 39 -4.32 -12.61 -7.67
C ALA A 39 -3.43 -11.53 -7.02
N TYR A 40 -2.36 -11.98 -6.37
CA TYR A 40 -1.25 -11.12 -5.99
C TYR A 40 0.06 -11.67 -6.54
N ALA A 41 1.08 -10.83 -6.67
CA ALA A 41 2.42 -11.24 -7.06
C ALA A 41 3.48 -10.63 -6.15
N LEU A 42 4.48 -11.43 -5.81
CA LEU A 42 5.60 -11.07 -4.94
C LEU A 42 6.92 -11.46 -5.59
N PRO A 43 8.02 -10.71 -5.37
CA PRO A 43 9.35 -11.17 -5.69
C PRO A 43 9.71 -12.48 -4.99
N GLU A 44 10.59 -13.28 -5.57
CA GLU A 44 11.11 -14.50 -4.93
C GLU A 44 11.71 -14.18 -3.55
N GLY A 45 11.34 -14.98 -2.54
CA GLY A 45 11.79 -14.82 -1.16
C GLY A 45 11.03 -13.78 -0.33
N HIS A 46 10.06 -13.06 -0.92
CA HIS A 46 9.19 -12.14 -0.17
C HIS A 46 7.90 -12.82 0.29
N SER A 47 7.21 -12.19 1.23
CA SER A 47 5.91 -12.65 1.73
C SER A 47 4.96 -11.48 1.94
N LEU A 48 3.68 -11.75 2.19
CA LEU A 48 2.73 -10.69 2.54
C LEU A 48 3.04 -10.01 3.88
N ALA A 49 3.81 -10.66 4.77
CA ALA A 49 4.25 -10.02 6.02
C ALA A 49 5.32 -8.94 5.77
N SER A 50 6.17 -9.13 4.75
CA SER A 50 7.19 -8.17 4.36
C SER A 50 7.59 -8.35 2.88
N ALA A 51 7.32 -7.31 2.09
CA ALA A 51 7.70 -7.27 0.67
C ALA A 51 8.15 -5.86 0.26
N TRP A 52 9.28 -5.73 -0.43
CA TRP A 52 9.68 -4.43 -1.02
C TRP A 52 8.86 -4.05 -2.26
N GLN A 53 8.24 -5.02 -2.90
CA GLN A 53 7.29 -4.83 -3.98
C GLN A 53 6.18 -5.86 -3.85
N LEU A 54 4.94 -5.42 -3.95
CA LEU A 54 3.75 -6.24 -3.98
C LEU A 54 2.91 -5.83 -5.18
N ARG A 55 2.32 -6.78 -5.89
CA ARG A 55 1.33 -6.47 -6.93
C ARG A 55 -0.01 -7.08 -6.59
N PHE A 56 -1.08 -6.30 -6.72
CA PHE A 56 -2.43 -6.83 -6.85
C PHE A 56 -2.88 -6.78 -8.29
N ILE A 57 -3.43 -7.91 -8.75
CA ILE A 57 -3.92 -8.11 -10.11
C ILE A 57 -5.44 -8.15 -10.04
N PHE A 58 -6.09 -7.29 -10.81
CA PHE A 58 -7.54 -7.18 -10.85
C PHE A 58 -8.15 -7.93 -12.03
N ASN A 59 -9.45 -8.23 -11.93
CA ASN A 59 -10.21 -8.97 -12.95
C ASN A 59 -10.20 -8.33 -14.35
N ASN A 60 -9.99 -7.01 -14.46
CA ASN A 60 -9.85 -6.29 -15.71
C ASN A 60 -8.40 -6.15 -16.21
N GLN A 61 -7.46 -6.92 -15.64
CA GLN A 61 -6.01 -6.85 -15.91
C GLN A 61 -5.30 -5.59 -15.41
N LEU A 62 -5.98 -4.70 -14.67
CA LEU A 62 -5.31 -3.63 -13.94
C LEU A 62 -4.34 -4.24 -12.92
N ILE A 63 -3.13 -3.69 -12.83
CA ILE A 63 -2.18 -4.06 -11.80
C ILE A 63 -1.86 -2.83 -10.96
N LEU A 64 -1.99 -2.98 -9.64
CA LEU A 64 -1.43 -2.03 -8.68
C LEU A 64 -0.18 -2.60 -8.05
N GLU A 65 0.93 -1.90 -8.19
CA GLU A 65 2.17 -2.19 -7.47
C GLU A 65 2.29 -1.29 -6.24
N PHE A 66 2.60 -1.91 -5.10
CA PHE A 66 2.78 -1.26 -3.81
C PHE A 66 4.24 -1.39 -3.36
N SER A 67 4.77 -0.31 -2.83
CA SER A 67 6.04 -0.25 -2.11
C SER A 67 5.95 0.83 -1.04
N SER A 68 6.96 0.96 -0.18
CA SER A 68 7.04 2.08 0.75
C SER A 68 8.34 2.86 0.58
N VAL A 69 8.34 4.09 1.08
CA VAL A 69 9.55 4.91 1.22
C VAL A 69 9.67 5.36 2.66
N CYS A 70 10.86 5.23 3.23
CA CYS A 70 11.18 5.71 4.57
C CYS A 70 11.69 7.15 4.47
N THR A 71 11.13 8.07 5.25
CA THR A 71 11.54 9.49 5.26
C THR A 71 11.93 9.92 6.66
N GLU A 72 13.11 10.52 6.80
CA GLU A 72 13.55 11.15 8.05
C GLU A 72 12.65 12.36 8.36
N VAL A 73 12.02 12.36 9.53
CA VAL A 73 11.08 13.42 9.96
C VAL A 73 11.70 14.36 10.99
N VAL A 74 12.16 13.84 12.13
CA VAL A 74 12.79 14.61 13.22
C VAL A 74 13.92 13.80 13.84
N GLY A 75 15.15 14.32 13.78
CA GLY A 75 16.32 13.61 14.30
C GLY A 75 16.58 12.32 13.53
N TRP A 76 16.65 11.18 14.22
CA TRP A 76 16.80 9.86 13.62
C TRP A 76 15.47 9.11 13.45
N GLN A 77 14.34 9.78 13.70
CA GLN A 77 13.04 9.17 13.48
C GLN A 77 12.75 9.16 11.98
N GLU A 78 12.48 7.96 11.46
CA GLU A 78 11.99 7.77 10.11
C GLU A 78 10.52 7.36 10.16
N VAL A 79 9.77 7.75 9.13
CA VAL A 79 8.37 7.37 8.96
C VAL A 79 8.17 6.91 7.52
N GLY A 80 7.55 5.74 7.36
CA GLY A 80 7.17 5.18 6.08
C GLY A 80 5.93 5.85 5.48
N SER A 81 5.94 6.07 4.17
CA SER A 81 4.75 6.43 3.37
C SER A 81 4.57 5.46 2.21
N LEU A 82 3.31 5.23 1.80
CA LEU A 82 3.00 4.28 0.75
C LEU A 82 3.20 4.87 -0.65
N ASN A 83 3.80 4.07 -1.53
CA ASN A 83 3.86 4.34 -2.96
C ASN A 83 2.95 3.35 -3.69
N VAL A 84 2.13 3.87 -4.60
CA VAL A 84 1.23 3.07 -5.44
C VAL A 84 1.51 3.39 -6.90
N LYS A 85 1.81 2.37 -7.69
CA LYS A 85 1.99 2.50 -9.13
C LYS A 85 0.87 1.74 -9.84
N VAL A 86 0.12 2.47 -10.66
CA VAL A 86 -0.86 1.92 -11.59
C VAL A 86 -0.13 1.47 -12.85
N ILE A 87 -0.24 0.19 -13.17
CA ILE A 87 0.36 -0.42 -14.36
C ILE A 87 -0.79 -0.78 -15.29
N ASP A 88 -0.85 -0.06 -16.40
CA ASP A 88 -1.75 -0.30 -17.52
C ASP A 88 -0.88 -0.91 -18.64
N ASP A 89 -1.27 -2.06 -19.19
CA ASP A 89 -0.60 -2.78 -20.29
C ASP A 89 0.48 -3.84 -19.92
N THR A 90 0.60 -4.77 -20.88
CA THR A 90 1.37 -6.02 -21.10
C THR A 90 2.86 -6.07 -20.70
N ASP A 91 3.33 -5.20 -19.82
CA ASP A 91 4.68 -5.26 -19.27
C ASP A 91 4.79 -6.52 -18.41
N GLN A 92 5.19 -7.59 -19.10
CA GLN A 92 5.19 -8.96 -18.65
C GLN A 92 5.84 -9.02 -17.28
N PHE A 93 5.20 -9.73 -16.35
CA PHE A 93 5.79 -10.14 -15.09
C PHE A 93 7.26 -10.50 -15.35
N SER A 94 8.17 -9.61 -14.97
CA SER A 94 9.59 -9.94 -15.00
C SER A 94 9.72 -11.24 -14.20
N ASN A 95 10.53 -12.19 -14.68
CA ASN A 95 10.70 -13.55 -14.12
C ASN A 95 11.01 -13.61 -12.60
N ILE A 96 11.13 -12.46 -11.94
CA ILE A 96 11.34 -12.32 -10.49
C ILE A 96 10.05 -12.43 -9.68
N PHE A 97 8.85 -12.28 -10.27
CA PHE A 97 7.58 -12.34 -9.53
C PHE A 97 6.94 -13.73 -9.59
N SER A 98 6.53 -14.23 -8.43
CA SER A 98 5.64 -15.39 -8.29
C SER A 98 4.21 -14.92 -8.09
N ILE A 99 3.31 -15.40 -8.96
CA ILE A 99 1.87 -15.08 -8.90
C ILE A 99 1.15 -16.13 -8.07
N THR A 100 0.29 -15.69 -7.15
CA THR A 100 -0.61 -16.54 -6.38
C THR A 100 -2.05 -16.12 -6.64
N GLU A 101 -2.84 -17.02 -7.20
CA GLU A 101 -4.29 -16.83 -7.36
C GLU A 101 -4.99 -16.88 -6.00
N ILE A 102 -6.02 -16.05 -5.84
CA ILE A 102 -6.83 -15.99 -4.63
C ILE A 102 -8.31 -16.16 -4.97
N LYS A 103 -9.12 -16.41 -3.95
CA LYS A 103 -10.56 -16.20 -4.07
C LYS A 103 -10.80 -14.73 -4.36
N GLU A 104 -11.65 -14.46 -5.35
CA GLU A 104 -12.02 -13.12 -5.79
C GLU A 104 -12.42 -12.22 -4.59
N PHE A 105 -11.77 -11.06 -4.49
CA PHE A 105 -12.04 -10.03 -3.49
C PHE A 105 -12.58 -8.78 -4.20
N LEU A 106 -13.90 -8.60 -4.19
CA LEU A 106 -14.55 -7.42 -4.78
C LEU A 106 -14.33 -6.20 -3.89
N VAL A 107 -13.70 -5.15 -4.41
CA VAL A 107 -13.46 -3.90 -3.70
C VAL A 107 -14.72 -3.03 -3.76
N THR A 108 -15.27 -2.69 -2.60
CA THR A 108 -16.45 -1.83 -2.46
C THR A 108 -16.14 -0.49 -1.80
N SER A 109 -15.01 -0.37 -1.12
CA SER A 109 -14.53 0.91 -0.59
C SER A 109 -13.02 0.94 -0.48
N VAL A 110 -12.45 2.14 -0.65
CA VAL A 110 -11.03 2.43 -0.45
C VAL A 110 -10.88 3.52 0.60
N GLU A 111 -10.02 3.29 1.59
CA GLU A 111 -9.70 4.26 2.65
C GLU A 111 -8.17 4.43 2.76
N TYR A 112 -7.72 5.62 3.16
CA TYR A 112 -6.35 5.82 3.60
C TYR A 112 -6.16 5.23 5.00
N LEU A 113 -5.01 4.61 5.21
CA LEU A 113 -4.48 4.31 6.54
C LEU A 113 -3.41 5.35 6.87
N VAL A 114 -3.67 6.14 7.90
CA VAL A 114 -2.89 7.33 8.25
C VAL A 114 -2.28 7.17 9.62
N TYR A 115 -0.98 7.42 9.74
CA TYR A 115 -0.29 7.66 11.00
C TYR A 115 -0.16 9.16 11.24
N GLU A 116 -0.46 9.61 12.45
CA GLU A 116 -0.42 11.02 12.81
C GLU A 116 -0.09 11.20 14.30
N ASP A 117 1.06 11.83 14.57
CA ASP A 117 1.49 12.26 15.92
C ASP A 117 1.86 13.76 15.94
N SER A 118 2.56 14.21 16.98
CA SER A 118 3.04 15.60 17.09
C SER A 118 4.04 15.99 16.00
N ASP A 119 4.77 15.03 15.45
CA ASP A 119 6.00 15.24 14.70
C ASP A 119 5.83 14.92 13.21
N ALA A 120 4.86 14.08 12.83
CA ALA A 120 4.66 13.68 11.43
C ALA A 120 3.21 13.31 11.13
N TYR A 121 2.80 13.58 9.88
CA TYR A 121 1.62 13.01 9.26
C TYR A 121 2.08 12.09 8.13
N SER A 122 1.58 10.87 8.05
CA SER A 122 1.89 9.93 6.97
C SER A 122 0.67 9.16 6.48
N GLU A 123 0.42 9.20 5.18
CA GLU A 123 -0.44 8.26 4.46
C GLU A 123 0.37 6.99 4.17
N CYS A 124 0.49 6.18 5.21
CA CYS A 124 1.37 5.01 5.27
C CYS A 124 0.69 3.71 4.82
N GLY A 125 -0.58 3.74 4.43
CA GLY A 125 -1.28 2.55 3.96
C GLY A 125 -2.60 2.80 3.26
N LEU A 126 -3.22 1.72 2.80
CA LEU A 126 -4.54 1.67 2.20
C LEU A 126 -5.34 0.53 2.81
N VAL A 127 -6.65 0.75 2.93
CA VAL A 127 -7.61 -0.30 3.28
C VAL A 127 -8.59 -0.48 2.14
N LEU A 128 -8.69 -1.70 1.65
CA LEU A 128 -9.68 -2.15 0.69
C LEU A 128 -10.70 -3.01 1.43
N ARG A 129 -12.00 -2.73 1.29
CA ARG A 129 -13.05 -3.55 1.90
C ARG A 129 -13.93 -4.22 0.85
N SER A 130 -14.45 -5.39 1.20
CA SER A 130 -15.49 -6.07 0.44
C SER A 130 -16.89 -5.80 1.02
N SER A 131 -17.92 -6.12 0.24
CA SER A 131 -19.32 -6.07 0.69
C SER A 131 -19.63 -7.05 1.84
N LEU A 132 -18.76 -8.05 2.05
CA LEU A 132 -18.87 -9.03 3.12
C LEU A 132 -18.22 -8.55 4.43
N GLY A 133 -17.62 -7.35 4.43
CA GLY A 133 -16.89 -6.80 5.57
C GLY A 133 -15.48 -7.35 5.74
N GLU A 134 -14.97 -8.09 4.74
CA GLU A 134 -13.58 -8.53 4.70
C GLU A 134 -12.68 -7.34 4.32
N GLU A 135 -11.45 -7.33 4.82
CA GLU A 135 -10.50 -6.24 4.60
C GLU A 135 -9.17 -6.75 4.06
N VAL A 136 -8.62 -6.02 3.08
CA VAL A 136 -7.22 -6.09 2.70
C VAL A 136 -6.57 -4.78 3.14
N ILE A 137 -5.65 -4.85 4.09
CA ILE A 137 -4.91 -3.70 4.62
C ILE A 137 -3.49 -3.80 4.11
N ILE A 138 -3.01 -2.76 3.45
CA ILE A 138 -1.64 -2.62 2.97
C ILE A 138 -1.02 -1.46 3.73
N ALA A 139 0.09 -1.67 4.42
CA ALA A 139 0.78 -0.62 5.16
C ALA A 139 2.29 -0.68 4.91
N ALA A 140 2.99 0.43 5.14
CA ALA A 140 4.43 0.42 5.32
C ALA A 140 4.79 -0.60 6.41
N GLY A 141 5.73 -1.50 6.10
CA GLY A 141 6.15 -2.58 6.98
C GLY A 141 7.28 -2.17 7.91
N VAL A 142 7.53 -2.98 8.94
CA VAL A 142 8.61 -2.77 9.92
C VAL A 142 10.01 -2.65 9.30
N SER A 143 10.25 -3.29 8.16
CA SER A 143 11.52 -3.16 7.43
C SER A 143 11.49 -1.94 6.50
N PRO A 144 12.53 -1.07 6.51
CA PRO A 144 12.57 0.11 5.64
C PRO A 144 12.34 -0.21 4.15
N GLY A 145 11.37 0.48 3.56
CA GLY A 145 10.98 0.31 2.15
C GLY A 145 10.09 -0.91 1.86
N SER A 146 9.76 -1.71 2.88
CA SER A 146 8.83 -2.84 2.75
C SER A 146 7.38 -2.42 2.96
N VAL A 147 6.44 -3.21 2.44
CA VAL A 147 5.03 -3.20 2.80
C VAL A 147 4.67 -4.49 3.53
N SER A 148 3.69 -4.41 4.41
CA SER A 148 3.04 -5.54 5.08
C SER A 148 1.55 -5.55 4.74
N VAL A 149 0.96 -6.75 4.67
CA VAL A 149 -0.43 -6.95 4.24
C VAL A 149 -1.17 -7.87 5.20
N GLN A 150 -2.30 -7.37 5.71
CA GLN A 150 -3.33 -8.18 6.32
C GLN A 150 -4.42 -8.47 5.27
N ALA A 151 -4.76 -9.74 5.05
CA ALA A 151 -5.77 -10.12 4.07
C ALA A 151 -6.47 -11.43 4.47
N PRO A 152 -7.73 -11.67 4.04
CA PRO A 152 -8.47 -12.90 4.35
C PRO A 152 -7.86 -14.16 3.70
N PHE A 153 -7.01 -13.97 2.68
CA PHE A 153 -6.30 -15.04 1.98
C PHE A 153 -4.86 -15.26 2.49
N SER A 154 -4.44 -14.56 3.56
CA SER A 154 -3.13 -14.72 4.19
C SER A 154 -3.30 -15.23 5.62
N THR A 155 -2.43 -16.16 6.02
CA THR A 155 -2.31 -16.61 7.42
C THR A 155 -1.05 -16.06 8.09
N LEU A 156 -0.32 -15.19 7.40
CA LEU A 156 0.90 -14.57 7.93
C LEU A 156 0.53 -13.41 8.87
N ASP A 157 1.43 -13.14 9.81
CA ASP A 157 1.29 -12.00 10.71
C ASP A 157 1.37 -10.68 9.92
N PHE A 158 0.57 -9.70 10.35
CA PHE A 158 0.63 -8.35 9.85
C PHE A 158 1.65 -7.56 10.67
N GLU A 159 2.75 -7.17 10.03
CA GLU A 159 3.90 -6.48 10.64
C GLU A 159 4.05 -5.05 10.07
N PRO A 160 3.06 -4.18 10.28
CA PRO A 160 3.17 -2.77 9.89
C PRO A 160 4.22 -2.04 10.74
N GLU A 161 4.69 -0.91 10.24
CA GLU A 161 5.67 -0.05 10.91
C GLU A 161 5.20 0.43 12.30
N PHE A 162 3.91 0.72 12.45
CA PHE A 162 3.30 1.17 13.71
C PHE A 162 2.24 0.17 14.19
N PRO A 163 1.98 0.10 15.50
CA PRO A 163 0.85 -0.65 16.04
C PRO A 163 -0.47 -0.27 15.35
N THR A 164 -1.35 -1.25 15.13
CA THR A 164 -2.62 -1.03 14.41
C THR A 164 -3.55 -0.03 15.10
N SER A 165 -3.41 0.16 16.42
CA SER A 165 -4.13 1.16 17.21
C SER A 165 -3.77 2.60 16.89
N ASP A 166 -2.59 2.82 16.30
CA ASP A 166 -2.04 4.16 16.09
C ASP A 166 -2.46 4.72 14.73
N TYR A 167 -3.02 3.86 13.88
CA TYR A 167 -3.56 4.28 12.59
C TYR A 167 -4.97 4.83 12.70
N GLN A 168 -5.21 5.88 11.93
CA GLN A 168 -6.52 6.43 11.64
C GLN A 168 -6.94 6.03 10.23
N ARG A 169 -8.22 5.71 10.06
CA ARG A 169 -8.80 5.50 8.73
C ARG A 169 -9.43 6.80 8.26
N LYS A 170 -9.03 7.27 7.09
CA LYS A 170 -9.59 8.49 6.48
C LYS A 170 -10.19 8.13 5.13
N SER A 171 -11.35 8.71 4.82
CA SER A 171 -11.96 8.53 3.50
C SER A 171 -11.04 9.09 2.43
N MET A 172 -10.94 8.35 1.32
CA MET A 172 -10.28 8.78 0.10
C MET A 172 -11.20 9.67 -0.75
#